data_AF-A0AAN7QZJ2-F1
#
_entry.id   AF-A0AAN7QZJ2-F1
#
_cell.length_a   1.000
_cell.length_b   1.000
_cell.length_c   1.000
_cell.angle_alpha   90.00
_cell.angle_beta   90.00
_cell.angle_gamma   90.00
#
_symmetry.space_group_name_H-M   'P 1'
#
loop_
_entity.id
_entity.type
_entity.pdbx_description
1 polymer ?
#
loop_
_entity_poly.entity_id
_entity_poly.type
_entity_poly.pdbx_seq_one_letter_code
_entity_poly.pdbx_strand_id
1 'polypeptide(L)'
;MSASRLVATKLSQLRPFCTAAAAAAGEVTWEIGKPMRLYQKLAALGAAGGSVSSTLNEHVMDGNQVEENDLVKIAHELLKYGRPDHALQVMEWMENRKMKFSLANTAFCLDLISKVKGVAEAENYFQNLPASAKEKFTYSTLLNCYCSNGMEEKALSLFKEMEELNIAHSTLHYNNLMSLYLIVGKVERIPSLVEEMK
;
A
#
# COMPACT_ATOMS: atom_id res chain seq x y z
N MET A 1 -23.91 40.77 29.39
CA MET A 1 -24.54 39.55 29.94
C MET A 1 -25.32 38.87 28.81
N SER A 2 -25.14 37.55 28.65
CA SER A 2 -25.80 36.57 27.75
C SER A 2 -25.72 36.80 26.22
N ALA A 3 -25.19 35.87 25.40
CA ALA A 3 -25.65 34.48 25.09
C ALA A 3 -27.02 34.48 24.39
N SER A 4 -27.34 33.78 23.30
CA SER A 4 -26.74 32.69 22.52
C SER A 4 -27.64 32.39 21.30
N ARG A 5 -27.05 31.94 20.17
CA ARG A 5 -27.53 30.97 19.13
C ARG A 5 -28.89 31.26 18.44
N LEU A 6 -29.24 30.85 17.21
CA LEU A 6 -28.91 29.73 16.31
C LEU A 6 -29.72 29.97 15.00
N VAL A 7 -29.17 29.76 13.79
CA VAL A 7 -29.81 29.20 12.55
C VAL A 7 -28.65 29.06 11.53
N ALA A 8 -28.01 27.89 11.43
CA ALA A 8 -28.28 26.81 10.48
C ALA A 8 -28.00 27.16 8.99
N THR A 9 -26.97 26.54 8.41
CA THR A 9 -26.98 26.16 7.00
C THR A 9 -26.18 24.87 6.83
N LYS A 10 -26.91 23.76 6.69
CA LYS A 10 -26.40 22.48 6.15
C LYS A 10 -26.13 22.68 4.67
N LEU A 11 -24.92 22.38 4.20
CA LEU A 11 -24.69 22.03 2.80
C LEU A 11 -24.55 20.51 2.72
N SER A 12 -25.68 19.87 2.49
CA SER A 12 -25.76 18.51 1.97
C SER A 12 -25.98 18.57 0.45
N GLN A 13 -25.56 17.48 -0.21
CA GLN A 13 -25.89 17.05 -1.57
C GLN A 13 -24.84 17.38 -2.64
N LEU A 14 -23.93 16.42 -2.87
CA LEU A 14 -23.71 15.85 -4.21
C LEU A 14 -23.26 14.38 -4.06
N ARG A 15 -24.11 13.45 -4.46
CA ARG A 15 -23.84 12.06 -4.88
C ARG A 15 -25.02 11.63 -5.78
N PRO A 16 -24.92 10.56 -6.59
CA PRO A 16 -23.76 9.97 -7.25
C PRO A 16 -24.05 9.55 -8.73
N PHE A 17 -23.02 9.30 -9.54
CA PHE A 17 -23.16 8.38 -10.69
C PHE A 17 -21.91 7.51 -10.82
N CYS A 18 -22.09 6.24 -10.48
CA CYS A 18 -21.61 5.04 -11.18
C CYS A 18 -21.49 3.86 -10.20
N THR A 19 -22.24 2.80 -10.51
CA THR A 19 -22.38 1.57 -9.74
C THR A 19 -21.32 0.57 -10.18
N ALA A 20 -20.43 0.16 -9.27
CA ALA A 20 -19.86 -1.19 -9.21
C ALA A 20 -19.04 -1.34 -7.90
N ALA A 21 -19.55 -2.20 -7.01
CA ALA A 21 -18.91 -2.83 -5.84
C ALA A 21 -17.66 -2.14 -5.23
N ALA A 22 -17.90 -1.14 -4.38
CA ALA A 22 -16.92 -0.76 -3.36
C ALA A 22 -16.94 -1.81 -2.25
N ALA A 23 -16.03 -2.78 -2.34
CA ALA A 23 -15.73 -3.67 -1.22
C ALA A 23 -15.32 -2.83 0.00
N ALA A 24 -15.86 -3.18 1.16
CA ALA A 24 -15.70 -2.48 2.42
C ALA A 24 -14.22 -2.42 2.84
N ALA A 25 -13.55 -1.32 2.53
CA ALA A 25 -12.33 -0.90 3.22
C ALA A 25 -12.76 0.02 4.36
N GLY A 26 -12.51 -0.39 5.60
CA GLY A 26 -12.85 0.39 6.79
C GLY A 26 -12.36 1.83 6.66
N GLU A 27 -13.27 2.78 6.85
CA GLU A 27 -12.92 4.20 6.92
C GLU A 27 -12.04 4.42 8.15
N VAL A 28 -10.75 4.67 7.92
CA VAL A 28 -9.87 5.22 8.96
C VAL A 28 -10.27 6.68 9.11
N THR A 29 -11.12 6.96 10.09
CA THR A 29 -11.45 8.33 10.49
C THR A 29 -10.24 8.90 11.21
N TRP A 30 -9.54 9.83 10.57
CA TRP A 30 -8.52 10.64 11.21
C TRP A 30 -9.16 11.46 12.33
N GLU A 31 -8.61 11.41 13.53
CA GLU A 31 -8.79 12.55 14.42
C GLU A 31 -8.20 13.79 13.71
N ILE A 32 -9.03 14.81 13.52
CA ILE A 32 -8.68 16.03 12.78
C ILE A 32 -7.49 16.68 13.50
N GLY A 33 -6.26 16.51 12.97
CA GLY A 33 -5.02 16.85 13.69
C GLY A 33 -3.78 17.05 12.81
N LYS A 34 -2.58 16.97 13.42
CA LYS A 34 -1.27 17.17 12.77
C LYS A 34 -0.95 16.21 11.61
N PRO A 35 -1.28 14.90 11.67
CA PRO A 35 -0.99 13.97 10.57
C PRO A 35 -1.69 14.36 9.26
N MET A 36 -2.92 14.89 9.37
CA MET A 36 -3.70 15.36 8.22
C MET A 36 -3.04 16.57 7.53
N ARG A 37 -2.45 17.49 8.31
CA ARG A 37 -1.75 18.66 7.74
C ARG A 37 -0.48 18.25 7.00
N LEU A 38 0.28 17.30 7.54
CA LEU A 38 1.47 16.78 6.88
C LEU A 38 1.10 16.02 5.60
N TYR A 39 0.08 15.16 5.66
CA TYR A 39 -0.49 14.51 4.48
C TYR A 39 -0.86 15.52 3.39
N GLN A 40 -1.59 16.58 3.73
CA GLN A 40 -2.01 17.61 2.77
C GLN A 40 -0.82 18.31 2.10
N LYS A 41 0.23 18.65 2.86
CA LYS A 41 1.45 19.23 2.31
C LYS A 41 2.12 18.26 1.32
N LEU A 42 2.28 17.00 1.69
CA LEU A 42 2.92 15.97 0.86
C LEU A 42 2.10 15.65 -0.39
N ALA A 43 0.77 15.60 -0.29
CA ALA A 43 -0.13 15.39 -1.41
C ALA A 43 -0.09 16.55 -2.43
N ALA A 44 0.22 17.78 -1.98
CA ALA A 44 0.26 18.98 -2.79
C ALA A 44 1.60 19.27 -3.48
N LEU A 45 2.65 18.45 -3.25
CA LEU A 45 4.00 18.73 -3.75
C LEU A 45 4.12 18.88 -5.27
N GLY A 46 3.26 18.22 -6.05
CA GLY A 46 3.23 18.39 -7.50
C GLY A 46 2.84 19.81 -7.96
N ALA A 47 2.07 20.55 -7.16
CA ALA A 47 1.65 21.91 -7.45
C ALA A 47 2.49 22.97 -6.72
N ALA A 48 2.96 22.65 -5.51
CA ALA A 48 3.71 23.56 -4.66
C ALA A 48 5.21 23.65 -5.01
N GLY A 49 5.74 22.64 -5.72
CA GLY A 49 7.19 22.45 -5.87
C GLY A 49 7.83 21.92 -4.57
N GLY A 50 9.02 21.31 -4.70
CA GLY A 50 9.76 20.74 -3.57
C GLY A 50 9.81 19.20 -3.58
N SER A 51 10.36 18.61 -2.50
CA SER A 51 10.46 17.16 -2.34
C SER A 51 9.81 16.69 -1.04
N VAL A 52 9.45 15.40 -0.99
CA VAL A 52 8.92 14.76 0.22
C VAL A 52 9.93 14.89 1.36
N SER A 53 11.22 14.65 1.09
CA SER A 53 12.27 14.71 2.10
C SER A 53 12.47 16.13 2.67
N SER A 54 12.44 17.18 1.82
CA SER A 54 12.56 18.55 2.32
C SER A 54 11.39 18.93 3.21
N THR A 55 10.17 18.59 2.79
CA THR A 55 8.93 18.85 3.54
C THR A 55 8.92 18.15 4.89
N LEU A 56 9.35 16.89 4.94
CA LEU A 56 9.46 16.14 6.19
C LEU A 56 10.55 16.71 7.11
N ASN A 57 11.70 17.12 6.55
CA ASN A 57 12.78 17.73 7.33
C ASN A 57 12.36 19.09 7.92
N GLU A 58 11.71 19.95 7.15
CA GLU A 58 11.13 21.21 7.62
C GLU A 58 10.12 20.96 8.75
N HIS A 59 9.24 19.97 8.58
CA HIS A 59 8.25 19.62 9.60
C HIS A 59 8.91 19.24 10.94
N VAL A 60 10.01 18.49 10.90
CA VAL A 60 10.81 18.14 12.09
C VAL A 60 11.55 19.36 12.66
N MET A 61 12.11 20.22 11.80
CA MET A 61 12.78 21.47 12.22
C MET A 61 11.84 22.43 12.94
N ASP A 62 10.56 22.47 12.55
CA ASP A 62 9.50 23.21 13.22
C ASP A 62 9.16 22.65 14.64
N GLY A 63 9.88 21.62 15.10
CA GLY A 63 9.71 21.00 16.41
C GLY A 63 8.55 20.00 16.49
N ASN A 64 7.99 19.59 15.34
CA ASN A 64 6.93 18.58 15.34
C ASN A 64 7.52 17.18 15.49
N GLN A 65 6.90 16.38 16.34
CA GLN A 65 7.20 14.95 16.45
C GLN A 65 6.61 14.21 15.25
N VAL A 66 7.38 13.25 14.75
CA VAL A 66 6.99 12.40 13.63
C VAL A 66 7.14 10.95 14.08
N GLU A 67 6.02 10.26 14.22
CA GLU A 67 5.98 8.86 14.63
C GLU A 67 5.93 7.93 13.41
N GLU A 68 6.44 6.71 13.59
CA GLU A 68 6.40 5.66 12.56
C GLU A 68 4.97 5.44 12.05
N ASN A 69 4.02 5.23 12.97
CA ASN A 69 2.63 4.93 12.63
C ASN A 69 1.98 6.03 11.79
N ASP A 70 2.28 7.29 12.07
CA ASP A 70 1.72 8.41 11.32
C ASP A 70 2.26 8.45 9.89
N LEU A 71 3.57 8.23 9.71
CA LEU A 71 4.17 8.18 8.38
C LEU A 71 3.69 6.98 7.57
N VAL A 72 3.57 5.80 8.18
CA VAL A 72 3.03 4.60 7.51
C VAL A 72 1.60 4.86 7.04
N LYS A 73 0.75 5.45 7.89
CA LYS A 73 -0.62 5.81 7.49
C LYS A 73 -0.64 6.85 6.36
N ILE A 74 0.22 7.86 6.42
CA ILE A 74 0.36 8.87 5.35
C ILE A 74 0.77 8.20 4.04
N ALA A 75 1.76 7.30 4.07
CA ALA A 75 2.21 6.58 2.89
C ALA A 75 1.11 5.67 2.31
N HIS A 76 0.31 5.02 3.16
CA HIS A 76 -0.88 4.27 2.71
C HIS A 76 -1.92 5.16 2.01
N GLU A 77 -2.23 6.34 2.55
CA GLU A 77 -3.17 7.26 1.88
C GLU A 77 -2.59 7.80 0.57
N LEU A 78 -1.30 8.16 0.54
CA LEU A 78 -0.64 8.59 -0.69
C LEU A 78 -0.74 7.51 -1.78
N LEU A 79 -0.50 6.25 -1.43
CA LEU A 79 -0.69 5.13 -2.35
C LEU A 79 -2.16 5.03 -2.81
N LYS A 80 -3.10 5.08 -1.87
CA LYS A 80 -4.56 4.98 -2.13
C LYS A 80 -5.05 6.04 -3.10
N TYR A 81 -4.50 7.26 -3.04
CA TYR A 81 -4.86 8.36 -3.95
C TYR A 81 -3.91 8.51 -5.14
N GLY A 82 -3.17 7.45 -5.49
CA GLY A 82 -2.39 7.40 -6.73
C GLY A 82 -1.17 8.31 -6.70
N ARG A 83 -0.45 8.33 -5.57
CA ARG A 83 0.88 8.95 -5.41
C ARG A 83 1.90 7.92 -4.90
N PRO A 84 2.12 6.81 -5.62
CA PRO A 84 3.04 5.76 -5.18
C PRO A 84 4.49 6.28 -5.06
N ASP A 85 4.92 7.22 -5.90
CA ASP A 85 6.25 7.85 -5.82
C ASP A 85 6.45 8.58 -4.49
N HIS A 86 5.48 9.41 -4.08
CA HIS A 86 5.56 10.11 -2.80
C HIS A 86 5.48 9.15 -1.63
N ALA A 87 4.64 8.11 -1.71
CA ALA A 87 4.54 7.09 -0.68
C ALA A 87 5.89 6.37 -0.49
N LEU A 88 6.57 5.99 -1.59
CA LEU A 88 7.89 5.38 -1.54
C LEU A 88 8.93 6.33 -0.94
N GLN A 89 8.94 7.60 -1.33
CA GLN A 89 9.86 8.60 -0.76
C GLN A 89 9.66 8.81 0.75
N VAL A 90 8.42 8.71 1.26
CA VAL A 90 8.15 8.74 2.70
C VAL A 90 8.81 7.53 3.38
N MET A 91 8.63 6.33 2.83
CA MET A 91 9.22 5.11 3.40
C MET A 91 10.75 5.12 3.34
N GLU A 92 11.35 5.58 2.23
CA GLU A 92 12.81 5.74 2.10
C GLU A 92 13.35 6.77 3.11
N TRP A 93 12.61 7.85 3.37
CA TRP A 93 13.00 8.82 4.40
C TRP A 93 12.97 8.21 5.81
N MET A 94 11.99 7.35 6.12
CA MET A 94 11.93 6.62 7.38
C MET A 94 13.12 5.67 7.56
N GLU A 95 13.46 4.92 6.49
CA GLU A 95 14.56 3.97 6.48
C GLU A 95 15.91 4.68 6.67
N ASN A 96 16.13 5.80 5.99
CA ASN A 96 17.34 6.62 6.13
C ASN A 96 17.54 7.18 7.55
N ARG A 97 16.46 7.35 8.31
CA ARG A 97 16.50 7.75 9.72
C ARG A 97 16.56 6.58 10.69
N LYS A 98 16.68 5.34 10.18
CA LYS A 98 16.71 4.11 10.97
C LYS A 98 15.52 3.99 11.91
N MET A 99 14.36 4.48 11.46
CA MET A 99 13.11 4.27 12.19
C MET A 99 12.83 2.77 12.25
N LYS A 100 12.10 2.34 13.28
CA LYS A 100 11.70 0.94 13.39
C LYS A 100 10.82 0.58 12.18
N PHE A 101 11.08 -0.59 11.59
CA PHE A 101 10.27 -1.16 10.53
C PHE A 101 9.59 -2.41 11.04
N SER A 102 8.27 -2.46 10.95
CA SER A 102 7.52 -3.70 11.13
C SER A 102 7.67 -4.59 9.89
N LEU A 103 7.38 -5.88 10.05
CA LEU A 103 7.32 -6.82 8.92
C LEU A 103 6.25 -6.42 7.89
N ALA A 104 5.17 -5.77 8.33
CA ALA A 104 4.16 -5.21 7.45
C ALA A 104 4.70 -4.02 6.64
N ASN A 105 5.57 -3.19 7.22
CA ASN A 105 6.22 -2.09 6.50
C ASN A 105 7.14 -2.62 5.39
N THR A 106 7.85 -3.73 5.63
CA THR A 106 8.69 -4.39 4.62
C THR A 106 7.87 -4.88 3.42
N ALA A 107 6.75 -5.55 3.68
CA ALA A 107 5.82 -5.97 2.63
C ALA A 107 5.25 -4.75 1.88
N PHE A 108 4.90 -3.69 2.60
CA PHE A 108 4.41 -2.45 1.98
C PHE A 108 5.45 -1.76 1.08
N CYS A 109 6.72 -1.70 1.52
CA CYS A 109 7.82 -1.21 0.69
C CYS A 109 7.99 -2.03 -0.57
N LEU A 110 7.88 -3.36 -0.48
CA LEU A 110 7.97 -4.24 -1.64
C LEU A 110 6.88 -3.93 -2.69
N ASP A 111 5.63 -3.71 -2.25
CA ASP A 111 4.54 -3.28 -3.14
C ASP A 111 4.81 -1.91 -3.79
N LEU A 112 5.29 -0.94 -3.00
CA LEU A 112 5.64 0.40 -3.49
C LEU A 112 6.79 0.36 -4.50
N ILE A 113 7.85 -0.39 -4.22
CA ILE A 113 9.01 -0.54 -5.11
C ILE A 113 8.56 -1.17 -6.42
N SER A 114 7.72 -2.21 -6.39
CA SER A 114 7.16 -2.80 -7.61
C SER A 114 6.41 -1.78 -8.46
N LYS A 115 5.54 -0.97 -7.83
CA LYS A 115 4.70 0.02 -8.52
C LYS A 115 5.47 1.21 -9.08
N VAL A 116 6.55 1.63 -8.41
CA VAL A 116 7.32 2.83 -8.78
C VAL A 116 8.53 2.49 -9.64
N LYS A 117 9.29 1.45 -9.26
CA LYS A 117 10.58 1.09 -9.85
C LYS A 117 10.52 -0.18 -10.70
N GLY A 118 9.40 -0.91 -10.66
CA GLY A 118 9.17 -2.11 -11.43
C GLY A 118 9.51 -3.41 -10.68
N VAL A 119 9.09 -4.53 -11.26
CA VAL A 119 9.18 -5.86 -10.64
C VAL A 119 10.64 -6.28 -10.36
N ALA A 120 11.58 -5.94 -11.24
CA ALA A 120 12.99 -6.32 -11.06
C ALA A 120 13.61 -5.70 -9.79
N GLU A 121 13.29 -4.44 -9.50
CA GLU A 121 13.76 -3.81 -8.26
C GLU A 121 13.06 -4.36 -7.02
N ALA A 122 11.79 -4.76 -7.15
CA ALA A 122 11.08 -5.43 -6.07
C ALA A 122 11.70 -6.81 -5.76
N GLU A 123 12.09 -7.57 -6.79
CA GLU A 123 12.82 -8.83 -6.62
C GLU A 123 14.16 -8.63 -5.93
N ASN A 124 14.94 -7.64 -6.37
CA ASN A 124 16.22 -7.29 -5.75
C ASN A 124 16.04 -6.90 -4.28
N TYR A 125 15.02 -6.08 -3.97
CA TYR A 125 14.68 -5.74 -2.58
C TYR A 125 14.35 -6.98 -1.76
N PHE A 126 13.47 -7.85 -2.26
CA PHE A 126 13.09 -9.09 -1.59
C PHE A 126 14.28 -10.03 -1.37
N GLN A 127 15.18 -10.17 -2.34
CA GLN A 127 16.36 -11.01 -2.23
C GLN A 127 17.31 -10.54 -1.13
N ASN A 128 17.49 -9.23 -0.99
CA ASN A 128 18.35 -8.60 0.00
C ASN A 128 17.75 -8.53 1.42
N LEU A 129 16.46 -8.90 1.60
CA LEU A 129 15.87 -8.98 2.93
C LEU A 129 16.55 -10.05 3.78
N PRO A 130 16.76 -9.79 5.09
CA PRO A 130 17.19 -10.84 6.01
C PRO A 130 16.15 -11.96 6.04
N ALA A 131 16.58 -13.20 6.31
CA ALA A 131 15.68 -14.35 6.37
C ALA A 131 14.51 -14.14 7.33
N SER A 132 14.72 -13.42 8.44
CA SER A 132 13.68 -13.06 9.42
C SER A 132 12.62 -12.08 8.90
N ALA A 133 12.86 -11.40 7.78
CA ALA A 133 11.89 -10.50 7.14
C ALA A 133 11.20 -11.13 5.92
N LYS A 134 11.66 -12.30 5.46
CA LYS A 134 11.02 -13.10 4.40
C LYS A 134 9.94 -13.98 4.99
N GLU A 135 8.85 -13.35 5.40
CA GLU A 135 7.70 -14.03 5.99
C GLU A 135 6.51 -14.09 5.01
N LYS A 136 5.43 -14.73 5.44
CA LYS A 136 4.18 -14.87 4.67
C LYS A 136 3.74 -13.58 3.97
N PHE A 137 3.83 -12.43 4.62
CA PHE A 137 3.39 -11.15 4.03
C PHE A 137 4.25 -10.68 2.87
N THR A 138 5.58 -10.82 2.95
CA THR A 138 6.49 -10.42 1.86
C THR A 138 6.38 -11.38 0.67
N TYR A 139 6.25 -12.69 0.91
CA TYR A 139 5.93 -13.67 -0.15
C TYR A 139 4.59 -13.38 -0.82
N SER A 140 3.53 -13.13 -0.03
CA SER A 140 2.20 -12.80 -0.58
C SER A 140 2.23 -11.55 -1.44
N THR A 141 3.02 -10.55 -1.06
CA THR A 141 3.17 -9.31 -1.81
C THR A 141 3.94 -9.52 -3.10
N LEU A 142 5.03 -10.30 -3.07
CA LEU A 142 5.79 -10.65 -4.27
C LEU A 142 4.93 -11.48 -5.25
N LEU A 143 4.12 -12.40 -4.74
CA LEU A 143 3.17 -13.15 -5.55
C LEU A 143 2.15 -12.23 -6.23
N ASN A 144 1.56 -11.30 -5.47
CA ASN A 144 0.64 -10.29 -6.03
C ASN A 144 1.32 -9.46 -7.13
N CYS A 145 2.58 -9.05 -6.91
CA CYS A 145 3.40 -8.34 -7.87
C CYS A 145 3.54 -9.12 -9.19
N TYR A 146 3.93 -10.41 -9.14
CA TYR A 146 4.03 -11.24 -10.35
C TYR A 146 2.69 -11.42 -11.05
N CYS A 147 1.63 -11.73 -10.29
CA CYS A 147 0.30 -11.97 -10.84
C CYS A 147 -0.27 -10.73 -11.55
N SER A 148 -0.18 -9.56 -10.92
CA SER A 148 -0.68 -8.30 -11.49
C SER A 148 0.10 -7.83 -12.73
N ASN A 149 1.34 -8.29 -12.90
CA ASN A 149 2.16 -8.02 -14.08
C ASN A 149 2.12 -9.15 -15.13
N GLY A 150 1.27 -10.18 -14.95
CA GLY A 150 1.15 -11.28 -15.92
C GLY A 150 2.38 -12.21 -15.98
N MET A 151 3.25 -12.20 -14.96
CA MET A 151 4.49 -12.97 -14.94
C MET A 151 4.26 -14.41 -14.49
N GLU A 152 3.59 -15.20 -15.33
CA GLU A 152 3.05 -16.52 -14.99
C GLU A 152 4.11 -17.49 -14.43
N GLU A 153 5.22 -17.68 -15.12
CA GLU A 153 6.26 -18.64 -14.70
C GLU A 153 6.81 -18.31 -13.30
N LYS A 154 7.09 -17.02 -13.04
CA LYS A 154 7.57 -16.56 -11.73
C LYS A 154 6.52 -16.68 -10.65
N ALA A 155 5.26 -16.35 -10.96
CA ALA A 155 4.14 -16.47 -10.02
C ALA A 155 3.93 -17.92 -9.58
N LEU A 156 3.90 -18.86 -10.52
CA LEU A 156 3.71 -20.28 -10.23
C LEU A 156 4.90 -20.88 -9.47
N SER A 157 6.13 -20.51 -9.85
CA SER A 157 7.33 -20.95 -9.12
C SER A 157 7.32 -20.46 -7.67
N LEU A 158 6.96 -19.19 -7.45
CA LEU A 158 6.90 -18.62 -6.10
C LEU A 158 5.75 -19.24 -5.30
N PHE A 159 4.59 -19.48 -5.91
CA PHE A 159 3.47 -20.13 -5.23
C PHE A 159 3.85 -21.53 -4.75
N LYS A 160 4.55 -22.31 -5.57
CA LYS A 160 5.07 -23.63 -5.18
C LYS A 160 6.06 -23.54 -4.02
N GLU A 161 6.98 -22.58 -4.04
CA GLU A 161 7.88 -22.33 -2.91
C GLU A 161 7.08 -21.99 -1.63
N MET A 162 6.03 -21.20 -1.75
CA MET A 162 5.13 -20.88 -0.63
C MET A 162 4.37 -22.11 -0.10
N GLU A 163 4.03 -23.08 -0.95
CA GLU A 163 3.45 -24.36 -0.53
C GLU A 163 4.45 -25.21 0.25
N GLU A 164 5.69 -25.33 -0.26
CA GLU A 164 6.78 -26.04 0.42
C GLU A 164 7.11 -25.44 1.80
N LEU A 165 6.96 -24.12 1.93
CA LEU A 165 7.12 -23.39 3.18
C LEU A 165 5.86 -23.41 4.09
N ASN A 166 4.75 -24.04 3.67
CA ASN A 166 3.46 -24.04 4.39
C ASN A 166 2.92 -22.62 4.69
N ILE A 167 3.08 -21.69 3.74
CA ILE A 167 2.58 -20.31 3.84
C ILE A 167 1.54 -19.97 2.77
N ALA A 168 1.24 -20.89 1.83
CA ALA A 168 0.29 -20.75 0.72
C ALA A 168 -1.19 -21.07 1.07
N HIS A 169 -1.62 -20.88 2.32
CA HIS A 169 -2.98 -21.28 2.76
C HIS A 169 -4.02 -20.17 2.66
N SER A 170 -3.71 -19.01 2.06
CA SER A 170 -4.66 -17.90 1.98
C SER A 170 -5.46 -17.96 0.70
N THR A 171 -6.78 -17.76 0.79
CA THR A 171 -7.65 -17.54 -0.36
C THR A 171 -7.16 -16.39 -1.25
N LEU A 172 -6.44 -15.42 -0.68
CA LEU A 172 -5.79 -14.34 -1.43
C LEU A 172 -4.80 -14.87 -2.48
N HIS A 173 -4.04 -15.92 -2.17
CA HIS A 173 -3.03 -16.45 -3.09
C HIS A 173 -3.67 -17.04 -4.34
N TYR A 174 -4.73 -17.84 -4.15
CA TYR A 174 -5.51 -18.38 -5.25
C TYR A 174 -6.22 -17.29 -6.06
N ASN A 175 -6.79 -16.28 -5.41
CA ASN A 175 -7.40 -15.13 -6.10
C ASN A 175 -6.38 -14.40 -6.99
N ASN A 176 -5.13 -14.26 -6.53
CA ASN A 176 -4.05 -13.67 -7.32
C ASN A 176 -3.72 -14.54 -8.54
N LEU A 177 -3.66 -15.87 -8.39
CA LEU A 177 -3.43 -16.80 -9.51
C LEU A 177 -4.59 -16.81 -10.52
N MET A 178 -5.84 -16.74 -10.04
CA MET A 178 -6.99 -16.60 -10.94
C MET A 178 -6.92 -15.28 -11.72
N SER A 179 -6.57 -14.19 -11.05
CA SER A 179 -6.39 -12.87 -11.69
C SER A 179 -5.27 -12.90 -12.74
N LEU A 180 -4.16 -13.58 -12.44
CA LEU A 180 -3.09 -13.83 -13.41
C LEU A 180 -3.62 -14.55 -14.65
N TYR A 181 -4.37 -15.65 -14.49
CA TYR A 181 -4.93 -16.39 -15.64
C TYR A 181 -5.91 -15.58 -16.47
N LEU A 182 -6.68 -14.67 -15.85
CA LEU A 182 -7.49 -13.69 -16.58
C LEU A 182 -6.60 -12.74 -17.41
N ILE A 183 -5.50 -12.24 -16.84
CA ILE A 183 -4.57 -11.33 -17.51
C ILE A 183 -3.86 -12.00 -18.69
N VAL A 184 -3.39 -13.24 -18.53
CA VAL A 184 -2.69 -13.98 -19.60
C VAL A 184 -3.63 -14.71 -20.57
N GLY A 185 -4.95 -14.64 -20.34
CA GLY A 185 -5.98 -15.22 -21.22
C GLY A 185 -6.17 -16.74 -21.09
N LYS A 186 -5.66 -17.37 -20.03
CA LYS A 186 -5.73 -18.82 -19.76
C LYS A 186 -6.89 -19.18 -18.82
N VAL A 187 -8.08 -18.70 -19.15
CA VAL A 187 -9.27 -18.80 -18.28
C VAL A 187 -9.71 -20.24 -17.99
N GLU A 188 -9.33 -21.18 -18.86
CA GLU A 188 -9.57 -22.62 -18.71
C GLU A 188 -8.87 -23.24 -17.48
N ARG A 189 -7.85 -22.56 -16.93
CA ARG A 189 -7.12 -22.99 -15.72
C ARG A 189 -7.80 -22.58 -14.40
N ILE A 190 -8.79 -21.68 -14.46
CA ILE A 190 -9.45 -21.15 -13.25
C ILE A 190 -10.26 -22.24 -12.53
N PRO A 191 -11.06 -23.10 -13.20
CA PRO A 191 -11.83 -24.13 -12.51
C PRO A 191 -10.98 -25.10 -11.69
N SER A 192 -9.80 -25.51 -12.18
CA SER A 192 -8.91 -26.41 -11.43
C SER A 192 -8.36 -25.75 -10.16
N LEU A 193 -7.99 -24.46 -10.22
CA LEU A 193 -7.59 -23.72 -9.01
C LEU A 193 -8.72 -23.62 -7.98
N VAL A 194 -9.97 -23.43 -8.42
CA VAL A 194 -11.14 -23.39 -7.53
C VAL A 194 -11.38 -24.74 -6.84
N GLU A 195 -11.06 -25.86 -7.51
CA GLU A 195 -11.14 -27.18 -6.90
C GLU A 195 -10.03 -27.43 -5.88
N GLU A 196 -8.82 -26.97 -6.13
CA GLU A 196 -7.68 -27.05 -5.20
C GLU A 196 -7.89 -26.23 -3.92
N MET A 197 -8.71 -25.18 -3.97
CA MET A 197 -9.05 -24.36 -2.80
C MET A 197 -9.96 -25.05 -1.77
N LYS A 198 -10.62 -26.16 -2.12
CA LYS A 198 -11.61 -26.84 -1.27
C LYS A 198 -10.97 -27.60 -0.12
#